data_AF-A0AAF0DHP4-F1
#
_entry.id   AF-A0AAF0DHP4-F1
#
_cell.length_a   1.000
_cell.length_b   1.000
_cell.length_c   1.000
_cell.angle_alpha   90.00
_cell.angle_beta   90.00
_cell.angle_gamma   90.00
#
_symmetry.space_group_name_H-M   'P 1'
#
loop_
_entity.id
_entity.type
_entity.pdbx_description
1 polymer ?
#
loop_
_entity_poly.entity_id
_entity_poly.type
_entity_poly.pdbx_seq_one_letter_code
_entity_poly.pdbx_strand_id
1 'polypeptide(L)'
;MKAYYQKDIVELSYLDDAASVKKKHFIKAYKAARLQALTSKNIRSGWKAAGIVSYNPSKMLESSQLQSQPTHPSTPPPALEQLNKEEILTTTQQSFFRKISKTLERMNVEQALLQASNYKLNNQLEGLQSSKAKKRVEVNPNTQFANIEFIKKTQDEAKALEQHTQQKQPDLQAKKAAAEVLQAGMEACMIEWHLW
;
A
#
# COMPACT_ATOMS: atom_id res chain seq x y z
N MET A 1 -21.92 12.10 -6.04
CA MET A 1 -20.93 11.00 -5.94
C MET A 1 -20.75 10.54 -4.50
N LYS A 2 -20.34 11.44 -3.58
CA LYS A 2 -20.19 11.14 -2.14
C LYS A 2 -21.42 10.46 -1.53
N ALA A 3 -22.62 10.97 -1.78
CA ALA A 3 -23.87 10.40 -1.25
C ALA A 3 -24.10 8.94 -1.70
N TYR A 4 -23.91 8.64 -3.00
CA TYR A 4 -24.03 7.26 -3.53
C TYR A 4 -23.00 6.33 -2.89
N TYR A 5 -21.76 6.78 -2.77
CA TYR A 5 -20.69 6.01 -2.14
C TYR A 5 -20.96 5.74 -0.66
N GLN A 6 -21.49 6.71 0.08
CA GLN A 6 -21.87 6.52 1.49
C GLN A 6 -22.97 5.47 1.63
N LYS A 7 -23.97 5.48 0.74
CA LYS A 7 -25.01 4.46 0.70
C LYS A 7 -24.42 3.06 0.49
N ASP A 8 -23.56 2.90 -0.51
CA ASP A 8 -22.95 1.60 -0.87
C ASP A 8 -21.99 1.09 0.22
N ILE A 9 -21.26 1.98 0.91
CA ILE A 9 -20.37 1.60 2.00
C ILE A 9 -21.13 1.18 3.26
N VAL A 10 -22.22 1.86 3.60
CA VAL A 10 -23.02 1.47 4.77
C VAL A 10 -23.47 0.02 4.63
N GLU A 11 -23.99 -0.36 3.45
CA GLU A 11 -24.39 -1.74 3.13
C GLU A 11 -23.22 -2.75 3.23
N LEU A 12 -22.06 -2.41 2.68
CA LEU A 12 -20.89 -3.30 2.67
C LEU A 12 -20.16 -3.39 4.03
N SER A 13 -20.21 -2.32 4.83
CA SER A 13 -19.55 -2.22 6.14
C SER A 13 -20.18 -3.11 7.20
N TYR A 14 -21.45 -3.47 7.03
CA TYR A 14 -22.15 -4.40 7.92
C TYR A 14 -21.58 -5.83 7.87
N LEU A 15 -20.93 -6.21 6.77
CA LEU A 15 -20.57 -7.61 6.51
C LEU A 15 -19.18 -8.01 7.03
N ASP A 16 -18.21 -7.10 7.16
CA ASP A 16 -16.84 -7.43 7.57
C ASP A 16 -15.98 -6.20 7.92
N ASP A 17 -15.28 -6.20 9.07
CA ASP A 17 -14.45 -5.07 9.55
C ASP A 17 -12.93 -5.26 9.30
N ALA A 18 -12.52 -6.36 8.65
CA ALA A 18 -11.12 -6.62 8.36
C ALA A 18 -10.47 -5.62 7.37
N ALA A 19 -9.23 -5.21 7.62
CA ALA A 19 -8.56 -4.14 6.86
C ALA A 19 -8.34 -4.45 5.36
N SER A 20 -7.99 -5.68 4.99
CA SER A 20 -7.81 -6.09 3.58
C SER A 20 -9.14 -6.09 2.82
N VAL A 21 -10.23 -6.33 3.54
CA VAL A 21 -11.60 -6.39 3.04
C VAL A 21 -12.11 -4.97 2.76
N LYS A 22 -11.74 -3.97 3.58
CA LYS A 22 -12.03 -2.55 3.34
C LYS A 22 -11.52 -2.03 1.99
N LYS A 23 -10.31 -2.42 1.54
CA LYS A 23 -9.77 -2.00 0.24
C LYS A 23 -10.57 -2.58 -0.94
N LYS A 24 -11.00 -3.85 -0.83
CA LYS A 24 -11.85 -4.49 -1.85
C LYS A 24 -13.23 -3.82 -1.91
N HIS A 25 -13.83 -3.56 -0.75
CA HIS A 25 -15.11 -2.86 -0.64
C HIS A 25 -15.04 -1.44 -1.17
N PHE A 26 -13.95 -0.70 -0.91
CA PHE A 26 -13.71 0.62 -1.49
C PHE A 26 -13.81 0.60 -3.01
N ILE A 27 -13.08 -0.30 -3.67
CA ILE A 27 -13.06 -0.39 -5.14
C ILE A 27 -14.46 -0.70 -5.68
N LYS A 28 -15.18 -1.63 -5.04
CA LYS A 28 -16.53 -2.04 -5.44
C LYS A 28 -17.54 -0.89 -5.27
N ALA A 29 -17.59 -0.27 -4.09
CA ALA A 29 -18.46 0.85 -3.78
C ALA A 29 -18.16 2.08 -4.66
N TYR A 30 -16.87 2.40 -4.86
CA TYR A 30 -16.47 3.52 -5.70
C TYR A 30 -16.88 3.30 -7.15
N LYS A 31 -16.72 2.09 -7.70
CA LYS A 31 -17.16 1.75 -9.05
C LYS A 31 -18.67 1.95 -9.22
N ALA A 32 -19.47 1.43 -8.30
CA ALA A 32 -20.92 1.56 -8.34
C ALA A 32 -21.37 3.03 -8.21
N ALA A 33 -20.88 3.72 -7.18
CA ALA A 33 -21.16 5.14 -6.96
C ALA A 33 -20.73 6.03 -8.13
N ARG A 34 -19.61 5.72 -8.79
CA ARG A 34 -19.13 6.45 -9.98
C ARG A 34 -20.10 6.31 -11.14
N LEU A 35 -20.61 5.11 -11.41
CA LEU A 35 -21.57 4.88 -12.50
C LEU A 35 -22.88 5.64 -12.27
N GLN A 36 -23.36 5.69 -11.02
CA GLN A 36 -24.56 6.46 -10.69
C GLN A 36 -24.32 7.98 -10.66
N ALA A 37 -23.11 8.41 -10.29
CA ALA A 37 -22.78 9.82 -10.19
C ALA A 37 -22.45 10.46 -11.54
N LEU A 38 -21.72 9.77 -12.42
CA LEU A 38 -21.23 10.29 -13.71
C LEU A 38 -22.23 10.08 -14.85
N THR A 39 -23.49 10.45 -14.61
CA THR A 39 -24.50 10.51 -15.67
C THR A 39 -24.33 11.80 -16.49
N SER A 40 -24.75 11.79 -17.75
CA SER A 40 -24.66 12.98 -18.61
C SER A 40 -25.36 14.19 -18.01
N LYS A 41 -26.46 13.98 -17.26
CA LYS A 41 -27.18 15.03 -16.54
C LYS A 41 -26.31 15.66 -15.45
N ASN A 42 -25.71 14.85 -14.58
CA ASN A 42 -24.89 15.32 -13.46
C ASN A 42 -23.60 16.00 -13.95
N ILE A 43 -22.99 15.48 -15.02
CA ILE A 43 -21.81 16.10 -15.65
C ILE A 43 -22.17 17.48 -16.20
N ARG A 44 -23.26 17.58 -16.99
CA ARG A 44 -23.73 18.85 -17.54
C ARG A 44 -24.12 19.86 -16.46
N SER A 45 -24.76 19.42 -15.37
CA SER A 45 -25.07 20.30 -14.25
C SER A 45 -23.81 20.80 -13.54
N GLY A 46 -22.80 19.95 -13.38
CA GLY A 46 -21.50 20.34 -12.82
C GLY A 46 -20.77 21.36 -13.69
N TRP A 47 -20.75 21.16 -15.01
CA TRP A 47 -20.20 22.13 -15.95
C TRP A 47 -20.93 23.46 -15.89
N LYS A 48 -22.27 23.45 -15.87
CA LYS A 48 -23.08 24.67 -15.74
C LYS A 48 -22.75 25.43 -14.44
N ALA A 49 -22.60 24.72 -13.32
CA ALA A 49 -22.23 25.31 -12.04
C ALA A 49 -20.81 25.93 -12.05
N ALA A 50 -19.89 25.32 -12.80
CA ALA A 50 -18.53 25.84 -13.00
C ALA A 50 -18.46 26.95 -14.09
N GLY A 51 -19.59 27.33 -14.70
CA GLY A 51 -19.62 28.29 -15.82
C GLY A 51 -19.12 27.71 -17.15
N ILE A 52 -18.82 26.42 -17.20
CA ILE A 52 -18.39 25.73 -18.41
C ILE A 52 -19.64 25.33 -19.20
N VAL A 53 -19.76 25.84 -20.42
CA VAL A 53 -20.81 25.45 -21.34
C VAL A 53 -20.21 24.75 -22.54
N SER A 54 -20.94 23.80 -23.13
CA SER A 54 -20.58 23.22 -24.42
C SER A 54 -20.36 24.35 -25.44
N TYR A 55 -19.40 24.19 -26.35
CA TYR A 55 -19.10 25.16 -27.39
C TYR A 55 -20.38 25.59 -28.11
N ASN A 56 -20.77 26.85 -27.89
CA ASN A 56 -21.93 27.46 -28.51
C ASN A 56 -21.53 28.89 -28.93
N PRO A 57 -21.09 29.08 -30.19
CA PRO A 57 -20.57 30.36 -30.65
C PRO A 57 -21.64 31.46 -30.62
N SER A 58 -22.91 31.12 -30.86
CA SER A 58 -24.02 32.08 -30.80
C SER A 58 -24.15 32.72 -29.43
N LYS A 59 -24.03 31.93 -28.36
CA LYS A 59 -24.08 32.46 -26.98
C LYS A 59 -22.93 33.42 -26.66
N MET A 60 -21.77 33.24 -27.30
CA MET A 60 -20.65 34.17 -27.16
C MET A 60 -20.92 35.46 -27.93
N LEU A 61 -21.40 35.35 -29.17
CA LEU A 61 -21.74 36.47 -30.05
C LEU A 61 -22.89 37.33 -29.49
N GLU A 62 -23.87 36.71 -28.83
CA GLU A 62 -25.00 37.36 -28.16
C GLU A 62 -24.68 37.88 -26.77
N SER A 63 -23.42 37.79 -26.32
CA SER A 63 -23.05 38.31 -25.01
C SER A 63 -23.24 39.83 -24.98
N SER A 64 -23.79 40.33 -23.88
CA SER A 64 -23.96 41.78 -23.66
C SER A 64 -22.64 42.54 -23.83
N GLN A 65 -21.49 41.90 -23.60
CA GLN A 65 -20.16 42.48 -23.77
C GLN A 65 -19.82 42.77 -25.25
N LEU A 66 -20.33 41.96 -26.19
CA LEU A 66 -20.17 42.21 -27.62
C LEU A 66 -21.31 43.06 -28.19
N GLN A 67 -22.50 42.96 -27.63
CA GLN A 67 -23.67 43.75 -28.07
C GLN A 67 -23.67 45.20 -27.54
N SER A 68 -23.03 45.48 -26.41
CA SER A 68 -22.97 46.82 -25.82
C SER A 68 -21.83 47.69 -26.34
N GLN A 69 -21.10 47.25 -27.37
CA GLN A 69 -20.07 48.09 -27.96
C GLN A 69 -20.77 49.24 -28.72
N PRO A 70 -20.55 50.51 -28.34
CA PRO A 70 -21.01 51.64 -29.14
C PRO A 70 -20.44 51.45 -30.54
N THR A 71 -21.27 51.59 -31.57
CA THR A 71 -20.82 51.65 -32.96
C THR A 71 -19.92 52.88 -33.11
N HIS A 72 -18.62 52.72 -32.87
CA HIS A 72 -17.65 53.78 -33.09
C HIS A 72 -17.49 53.98 -34.60
N PRO A 73 -17.58 55.23 -35.12
CA PRO A 73 -17.20 55.51 -36.50
C PRO A 73 -15.70 55.23 -36.67
N SER A 74 -15.37 54.51 -37.75
CA SER A 74 -14.01 54.19 -38.18
C SER A 74 -13.14 55.46 -38.17
N THR A 75 -12.10 55.47 -37.33
CA THR A 75 -11.09 56.54 -37.25
C THR A 75 -9.74 55.97 -37.68
N PRO A 76 -8.93 56.67 -38.52
CA PRO A 76 -7.71 56.12 -39.13
C PRO A 76 -6.57 55.89 -38.10
N PRO A 77 -5.54 55.09 -38.45
CA PRO A 77 -4.54 54.63 -37.48
C PRO A 77 -3.55 55.75 -37.10
N PRO A 78 -3.29 56.00 -35.80
CA PRO A 78 -2.18 56.84 -35.38
C PRO A 78 -0.90 56.02 -35.21
N ALA A 79 0.17 56.58 -35.76
CA ALA A 79 1.54 56.16 -35.64
C ALA A 79 1.96 55.85 -34.19
N LEU A 80 2.38 54.61 -33.93
CA LEU A 80 3.20 54.25 -32.77
C LEU A 80 4.30 53.29 -33.23
N GLU A 81 5.21 53.84 -34.04
CA GLU A 81 6.43 53.17 -34.53
C GLU A 81 7.62 53.30 -33.57
N GLN A 82 7.42 53.71 -32.31
CA GLN A 82 8.54 54.11 -31.46
C GLN A 82 8.47 53.60 -30.02
N LEU A 83 8.36 52.29 -29.78
CA LEU A 83 8.82 51.69 -28.51
C LEU A 83 8.78 50.15 -28.45
N ASN A 84 9.60 49.47 -29.26
CA ASN A 84 10.23 48.22 -28.83
C ASN A 84 11.37 47.86 -29.79
N LYS A 85 12.62 48.11 -29.39
CA LYS A 85 13.79 47.46 -30.00
C LYS A 85 13.94 46.07 -29.38
N GLU A 86 12.92 45.24 -29.47
CA GLU A 86 13.15 43.81 -29.51
C GLU A 86 13.31 43.47 -30.99
N GLU A 87 14.44 42.88 -31.34
CA GLU A 87 14.76 42.46 -32.70
C GLU A 87 13.62 41.56 -33.19
N ILE A 88 12.69 42.12 -33.96
CA ILE A 88 11.55 41.40 -34.53
C ILE A 88 12.16 40.36 -35.46
N LEU A 89 12.30 39.12 -34.96
CA LEU A 89 12.86 38.02 -35.71
C LEU A 89 12.14 37.97 -37.06
N THR A 90 12.92 38.05 -38.14
CA THR A 90 12.41 37.97 -39.51
C THR A 90 11.54 36.73 -39.67
N THR A 91 10.53 36.78 -40.55
CA THR A 91 9.65 35.63 -40.85
C THR A 91 10.45 34.34 -41.10
N THR A 92 11.61 34.47 -41.74
CA THR A 92 12.58 33.40 -41.97
C THR A 92 13.09 32.81 -40.66
N GLN A 93 13.64 33.62 -39.74
CA GLN A 93 14.13 33.17 -38.43
C GLN A 93 13.02 32.49 -37.62
N GLN A 94 11.79 33.04 -37.60
CA GLN A 94 10.66 32.42 -36.91
C GLN A 94 10.31 31.04 -37.48
N SER A 95 10.37 30.89 -38.81
CA SER A 95 10.13 29.60 -39.45
C SER A 95 11.20 28.57 -39.10
N PHE A 96 12.47 28.99 -38.96
CA PHE A 96 13.57 28.14 -38.50
C PHE A 96 13.35 27.69 -37.05
N PHE A 97 13.06 28.61 -36.14
CA PHE A 97 12.79 28.26 -34.74
C PHE A 97 11.59 27.32 -34.60
N ARG A 98 10.50 27.56 -35.34
CA ARG A 98 9.34 26.64 -35.36
C ARG A 98 9.72 25.23 -35.82
N LYS A 99 10.59 25.10 -36.82
CA LYS A 99 11.10 23.80 -37.27
C LYS A 99 11.91 23.12 -36.17
N ILE A 100 12.80 23.86 -35.51
CA ILE A 100 13.63 23.36 -34.40
C ILE A 100 12.75 22.90 -33.22
N SER A 101 11.74 23.70 -32.82
CA SER A 101 10.80 23.32 -31.77
C SER A 101 10.06 22.02 -32.10
N LYS A 102 9.54 21.89 -33.33
CA LYS A 102 8.89 20.65 -33.78
C LYS A 102 9.82 19.44 -33.83
N THR A 103 11.10 19.63 -34.17
CA THR A 103 12.07 18.52 -34.11
C THR A 103 12.36 18.12 -32.66
N LEU A 104 12.48 19.10 -31.76
CA LEU A 104 12.72 18.86 -30.34
C LEU A 104 11.52 18.15 -29.68
N GLU A 105 10.29 18.56 -29.99
CA GLU A 105 9.08 17.87 -29.56
C GLU A 105 9.06 16.41 -30.00
N ARG A 106 9.39 16.13 -31.28
CA ARG A 106 9.45 14.75 -31.80
C ARG A 106 10.49 13.90 -31.08
N MET A 107 11.70 14.41 -30.89
CA MET A 107 12.75 13.70 -30.15
C MET A 107 12.35 13.45 -28.70
N ASN A 108 11.69 14.42 -28.06
CA ASN A 108 11.26 14.29 -26.68
C ASN A 108 10.15 13.23 -26.52
N VAL A 109 9.23 13.15 -27.49
CA VAL A 109 8.23 12.08 -27.56
C VAL A 109 8.89 10.72 -27.74
N GLU A 110 9.84 10.60 -28.68
CA GLU A 110 10.59 9.37 -28.90
C GLU A 110 11.36 8.93 -27.65
N GLN A 111 12.02 9.88 -26.99
CA GLN A 111 12.74 9.63 -25.74
C GLN A 111 11.81 9.13 -24.64
N ALA A 112 10.62 9.73 -24.49
CA ALA A 112 9.62 9.28 -23.53
C ALA A 112 9.11 7.85 -23.84
N LEU A 113 8.88 7.53 -25.13
CA LEU A 113 8.47 6.20 -25.55
C LEU A 113 9.56 5.15 -25.28
N LEU A 114 10.82 5.48 -25.58
CA LEU A 114 11.96 4.61 -25.30
C LEU A 114 12.14 4.40 -23.80
N GLN A 115 11.98 5.44 -22.98
CA GLN A 115 12.04 5.32 -21.52
C GLN A 115 10.91 4.43 -20.98
N ALA A 116 9.68 4.59 -21.48
CA ALA A 116 8.55 3.75 -21.10
C ALA A 116 8.76 2.27 -21.48
N SER A 117 9.33 2.02 -22.67
CA SER A 117 9.69 0.67 -23.11
C SER A 117 10.76 0.05 -22.22
N ASN A 118 11.84 0.77 -21.94
CA ASN A 118 12.90 0.32 -21.03
C ASN A 118 12.36 0.00 -19.64
N TYR A 119 11.50 0.86 -19.10
CA TYR A 119 10.83 0.63 -17.82
C TYR A 119 10.03 -0.68 -17.84
N LYS A 120 9.23 -0.91 -18.89
CA LYS A 120 8.47 -2.15 -19.07
C LYS A 120 9.38 -3.37 -19.16
N LEU A 121 10.44 -3.32 -19.97
CA LEU A 121 11.41 -4.43 -20.09
C LEU A 121 12.09 -4.73 -18.76
N ASN A 122 12.52 -3.71 -18.02
CA ASN A 122 13.15 -3.88 -16.71
C ASN A 122 12.20 -4.52 -15.71
N ASN A 123 10.93 -4.10 -15.66
CA ASN A 123 9.92 -4.75 -14.82
C ASN A 123 9.69 -6.21 -15.21
N GLN A 124 9.73 -6.54 -16.51
CA GLN A 124 9.64 -7.92 -16.98
C GLN A 124 10.86 -8.74 -16.51
N LEU A 125 12.07 -8.17 -16.62
CA LEU A 125 13.29 -8.81 -16.14
C LEU A 125 13.25 -9.02 -14.62
N GLU A 126 12.80 -8.05 -13.84
CA GLU A 126 12.65 -8.15 -12.39
C GLU A 126 11.63 -9.22 -11.99
N GLY A 127 10.50 -9.29 -12.71
CA GLY A 127 9.52 -10.36 -12.55
C GLY A 127 10.09 -11.74 -12.87
N LEU A 128 10.88 -11.87 -13.94
CA LEU A 128 11.54 -13.14 -14.29
C LEU A 128 12.68 -13.50 -13.33
N GLN A 129 13.45 -12.52 -12.85
CA GLN A 129 14.52 -12.73 -11.87
C GLN A 129 13.96 -13.18 -10.52
N SER A 130 12.86 -12.58 -10.05
CA SER A 130 12.17 -13.01 -8.83
C SER A 130 11.43 -14.35 -9.01
N SER A 131 10.99 -14.68 -10.23
CA SER A 131 10.40 -15.98 -10.59
C SER A 131 11.43 -17.10 -10.81
N LYS A 132 12.74 -16.81 -10.84
CA LYS A 132 13.75 -17.85 -10.61
C LYS A 132 13.55 -18.27 -9.16
N ALA A 133 12.80 -19.35 -8.96
CA ALA A 133 12.49 -19.91 -7.66
C ALA A 133 13.75 -19.83 -6.78
N LYS A 134 13.60 -19.26 -5.57
CA LYS A 134 14.68 -19.21 -4.56
C LYS A 134 15.44 -20.51 -4.65
N LYS A 135 16.74 -20.44 -4.96
CA LYS A 135 17.58 -21.63 -5.22
C LYS A 135 17.28 -22.62 -4.10
N ARG A 136 16.52 -23.69 -4.42
CA ARG A 136 16.04 -24.62 -3.41
C ARG A 136 17.30 -25.26 -2.86
N VAL A 137 17.66 -24.91 -1.63
CA VAL A 137 18.77 -25.54 -0.94
C VAL A 137 18.42 -27.01 -0.93
N GLU A 138 19.24 -27.81 -1.61
CA GLU A 138 19.09 -29.24 -1.65
C GLU A 138 19.42 -29.77 -0.25
N VAL A 139 18.40 -29.81 0.61
CA VAL A 139 18.54 -30.36 1.94
C VAL A 139 18.55 -31.87 1.79
N ASN A 140 19.74 -32.45 1.82
CA ASN A 140 19.92 -33.90 1.83
C ASN A 140 19.13 -34.48 3.02
N PRO A 141 18.24 -35.47 2.82
CA PRO A 141 17.42 -36.02 3.90
C PRO A 141 18.25 -36.58 5.08
N ASN A 142 19.50 -36.99 4.85
CA ASN A 142 20.39 -37.48 5.90
C ASN A 142 20.94 -36.39 6.84
N THR A 143 20.68 -35.10 6.58
CA THR A 143 20.98 -33.99 7.52
C THR A 143 19.77 -33.54 8.33
N GLN A 144 18.56 -34.03 8.02
CA GLN A 144 17.34 -33.69 8.76
C GLN A 144 17.11 -34.59 9.97
N PHE A 145 17.65 -35.81 9.95
CA PHE A 145 17.51 -36.75 11.05
C PHE A 145 18.65 -36.59 12.07
N ALA A 146 18.31 -36.71 13.35
CA ALA A 146 19.31 -36.76 14.41
C ALA A 146 20.26 -37.93 14.16
N ASN A 147 21.57 -37.66 14.20
CA ASN A 147 22.60 -38.68 14.02
C ASN A 147 22.44 -39.76 15.11
N ILE A 148 22.62 -41.03 14.75
CA ILE A 148 22.50 -42.16 15.66
C ILE A 148 23.42 -42.02 16.89
N GLU A 149 24.58 -41.39 16.74
CA GLU A 149 25.49 -41.11 17.86
C GLU A 149 24.89 -40.10 18.85
N PHE A 150 24.15 -39.11 18.36
CA PHE A 150 23.46 -38.14 19.21
C PHE A 150 22.35 -38.83 20.00
N ILE A 151 21.55 -39.68 19.34
CA ILE A 151 20.45 -40.42 19.97
C ILE A 151 20.98 -41.32 21.09
N LYS A 152 22.06 -42.08 20.83
CA LYS A 152 22.70 -42.94 21.85
C LYS A 152 23.18 -42.13 23.05
N LYS A 153 23.90 -41.03 22.80
CA LYS A 153 24.37 -40.14 23.85
C LYS A 153 23.23 -39.63 24.72
N THR A 154 22.12 -39.19 24.11
CA THR A 154 20.95 -38.71 24.86
C THR A 154 20.31 -39.82 25.71
N GLN A 155 20.26 -41.06 25.19
CA GLN A 155 19.75 -42.21 25.95
C GLN A 155 20.64 -42.58 27.13
N ASP A 156 21.96 -42.52 26.96
CA ASP A 156 22.92 -42.81 28.02
C ASP A 156 22.89 -41.74 29.11
N GLU A 157 22.78 -40.46 28.72
CA GLU A 157 22.57 -39.34 29.65
C GLU A 157 21.26 -39.49 30.44
N ALA A 158 20.17 -39.86 29.77
CA ALA A 158 18.88 -40.11 30.44
C ALA A 158 18.98 -41.26 31.46
N LYS A 159 19.62 -42.38 31.09
CA LYS A 159 19.85 -43.51 32.01
C LYS A 159 20.72 -43.10 33.21
N ALA A 160 21.75 -42.30 33.00
CA ALA A 160 22.60 -41.82 34.10
C ALA A 160 21.81 -40.92 35.08
N LEU A 161 20.91 -40.08 34.56
CA LEU A 161 20.02 -39.24 35.39
C LEU A 161 19.01 -40.08 36.19
N GLU A 162 18.45 -41.13 35.58
CA GLU A 162 17.56 -42.07 36.27
C GLU A 162 18.29 -42.80 37.41
N GLN A 163 19.50 -43.30 37.15
CA GLN A 163 20.34 -43.95 38.18
C GLN A 163 20.65 -43.02 39.35
N HIS A 164 21.04 -41.77 39.05
CA HIS A 164 21.32 -40.78 40.09
C HIS A 164 20.05 -40.39 40.87
N THR A 165 18.88 -40.36 40.23
CA THR A 165 17.61 -40.13 40.91
C THR A 165 17.24 -41.29 41.83
N GLN A 166 17.40 -42.54 41.36
CA GLN A 166 17.16 -43.75 42.16
C GLN A 166 18.10 -43.83 43.37
N GLN A 167 19.38 -43.46 43.22
CA GLN A 167 20.33 -43.41 44.33
C GLN A 167 19.93 -42.41 45.42
N LYS A 168 19.27 -41.30 45.06
CA LYS A 168 18.81 -40.28 46.02
C LYS A 168 17.47 -40.61 46.68
N GLN A 169 16.71 -41.57 46.15
CA GLN A 169 15.41 -41.99 46.71
C GLN A 169 15.50 -42.52 48.15
N PRO A 170 16.42 -43.43 48.52
CA PRO A 170 16.50 -43.93 49.89
C PRO A 170 16.82 -42.80 50.89
N ASP A 171 17.69 -41.86 50.52
CA ASP A 171 18.02 -40.70 51.36
C ASP A 171 16.82 -39.78 51.58
N LEU A 172 16.02 -39.54 50.53
CA LEU A 172 14.77 -38.78 50.63
C LEU A 172 13.75 -39.50 51.52
N GLN A 173 13.63 -40.81 51.38
CA GLN A 173 12.71 -41.64 52.20
C GLN A 173 13.15 -41.65 53.66
N ALA A 174 14.45 -41.78 53.95
CA ALA A 174 14.99 -41.72 55.30
C ALA A 174 14.75 -40.36 55.96
N LYS A 175 14.94 -39.26 55.23
CA LYS A 175 14.63 -37.90 55.71
C LYS A 175 13.14 -37.71 55.99
N LYS A 176 12.28 -38.25 55.11
CA LYS A 176 10.83 -38.19 55.29
C LYS A 176 10.37 -39.01 56.51
N ALA A 177 10.87 -40.23 56.65
CA ALA A 177 10.58 -41.08 57.81
C ALA A 177 11.05 -40.44 59.12
N ALA A 178 12.24 -39.82 59.14
CA ALA A 178 12.73 -39.09 60.30
C ALA A 178 11.84 -37.89 60.66
N ALA A 179 11.33 -37.15 59.66
CA ALA A 179 10.40 -36.05 59.88
C ALA A 179 9.04 -36.54 60.40
N GLU A 180 8.52 -37.65 59.89
CA GLU A 180 7.29 -38.28 60.37
C GLU A 180 7.42 -38.77 61.82
N VAL A 181 8.56 -39.37 62.18
CA VAL A 181 8.86 -39.78 63.57
C VAL A 181 8.93 -38.57 64.50
N LEU A 182 9.56 -37.48 64.06
CA LEU A 182 9.65 -36.24 64.85
C LEU A 182 8.27 -35.60 65.03
N GLN A 183 7.45 -35.60 63.98
CA GLN A 183 6.07 -35.12 64.06
C GLN A 183 5.21 -35.98 64.99
N ALA A 184 5.30 -37.31 64.89
CA ALA A 184 4.59 -38.22 65.79
C ALA A 184 5.04 -38.05 67.25
N GLY A 185 6.33 -37.83 67.49
CA GLY A 185 6.86 -37.49 68.82
C GLY A 185 6.33 -36.15 69.34
N MET A 186 6.22 -35.15 68.45
CA MET A 186 5.66 -33.84 68.81
C MET A 186 4.15 -33.93 69.10
N GLU A 187 3.40 -34.70 68.33
CA GLU A 187 1.98 -35.00 68.57
C GLU A 187 1.78 -35.76 69.88
N ALA A 188 2.61 -36.76 70.19
CA ALA A 188 2.56 -37.50 71.45
C ALA A 188 2.83 -36.59 72.66
N CYS A 189 3.83 -35.71 72.58
CA CYS A 189 4.11 -34.72 73.62
C CYS A 189 2.92 -33.77 73.84
N MET A 190 2.30 -33.29 72.76
CA MET A 190 1.12 -32.43 72.85
C MET A 190 -0.07 -33.13 73.54
N ILE A 191 -0.24 -34.44 73.33
CA ILE A 191 -1.29 -35.24 74.00
C ILE A 191 -1.00 -35.38 75.50
N GLU A 192 0.24 -35.68 75.90
CA GLU A 192 0.60 -35.81 77.32
C GLU A 192 0.37 -34.50 78.11
N TRP A 193 0.67 -33.35 77.51
CA TRP A 193 0.45 -32.05 78.15
C TRP A 193 -1.03 -31.68 78.33
N HIS A 194 -1.96 -32.27 77.58
CA HIS A 194 -3.41 -32.01 77.72
C HIS A 194 -4.08 -32.90 78.78
N LEU A 195 -3.36 -33.88 79.35
CA LEU A 195 -3.87 -34.84 80.33
C LEU A 195 -3.49 -34.50 81.79
N TRP A 196 -2.90 -33.33 82.02
CA TRP A 196 -2.55 -32.75 83.33
C TRP A 196 -3.23 -31.39 83.50
#